data_AF-W4Q5E7-F1
#
_entry.id   AF-W4Q5E7-F1
#
_cell.length_a   1.000
_cell.length_b   1.000
_cell.length_c   1.000
_cell.angle_alpha   90.00
_cell.angle_beta   90.00
_cell.angle_gamma   90.00
#
_symmetry.space_group_name_H-M   'P 1'
#
loop_
_entity.id
_entity.type
_entity.pdbx_description
1 polymer ?
#
loop_
_entity_poly.entity_id
_entity_poly.type
_entity_poly.pdbx_seq_one_letter_code
_entity_poly.pdbx_strand_id
1 'polypeptide(L)'
;MKNAHGINVITSKTGRSRAEYQGMPKEMWPMFERNLTPEQADILERVTVFVGGVYPNLSFVSPIHGTEGHLHNYLNFRVWRPLGPDKVEVWCWFMIDKAAPEEYKADAYRGYLGSFGPTGTLEQDDTETWARIVEVSGATMMRDKELNYNNLSNYLMGFSHVKQDESFPGPGTAYPTTYCDALARRMHEHWLDLLTAEASVKEETK
;
A
#
# COMPACT_ATOMS: atom_id res chain seq x y z
N MET A 1 1.21 12.43 -10.33
CA MET A 1 1.36 10.97 -10.60
C MET A 1 0.42 10.54 -11.73
N LYS A 2 0.90 10.10 -12.90
CA LYS A 2 0.05 9.92 -14.10
C LYS A 2 -1.00 8.80 -13.98
N ASN A 3 -0.62 7.63 -13.46
CA ASN A 3 -1.45 6.42 -13.51
C ASN A 3 -1.93 5.94 -12.12
N ALA A 4 -2.00 6.84 -11.13
CA ALA A 4 -2.42 6.55 -9.75
C ALA A 4 -1.70 5.40 -9.00
N HIS A 5 -0.54 4.96 -9.48
CA HIS A 5 0.35 4.12 -8.67
C HIS A 5 0.90 4.92 -7.50
N GLY A 6 1.18 4.23 -6.40
CA GLY A 6 1.89 4.85 -5.29
C GLY A 6 2.32 3.88 -4.22
N ILE A 7 3.17 4.40 -3.35
CA ILE A 7 3.85 3.66 -2.31
C ILE A 7 4.09 4.60 -1.14
N ASN A 8 3.85 4.10 0.06
CA ASN A 8 4.31 4.68 1.31
C ASN A 8 5.64 4.03 1.66
N VAL A 9 6.63 4.87 1.92
CA VAL A 9 7.95 4.48 2.44
C VAL A 9 7.98 4.90 3.89
N ILE A 10 7.74 3.96 4.79
CA ILE A 10 7.67 4.24 6.22
C ILE A 10 9.06 4.10 6.81
N THR A 11 9.58 5.17 7.41
CA THR A 11 10.88 5.19 8.09
C THR A 11 10.70 5.51 9.58
N SER A 12 11.75 5.31 10.37
CA SER A 12 11.72 5.71 11.77
C SER A 12 11.78 7.25 11.92
N LYS A 13 11.32 7.76 13.07
CA LYS A 13 11.38 9.19 13.42
C LYS A 13 12.80 9.76 13.43
N THR A 14 13.81 8.92 13.64
CA THR A 14 15.23 9.34 13.68
C THR A 14 15.91 9.27 12.32
N GLY A 15 15.20 8.85 11.26
CA GLY A 15 15.78 8.61 9.93
C GLY A 15 16.74 7.41 9.88
N ARG A 16 16.80 6.60 10.95
CA ARG A 16 17.62 5.39 11.05
C ARG A 16 16.75 4.21 11.45
N SER A 17 16.75 3.15 10.67
CA SER A 17 16.04 1.93 11.05
C SER A 17 16.73 1.27 12.24
N ARG A 18 15.97 0.66 13.15
CA ARG A 18 16.52 -0.26 14.15
C ARG A 18 16.89 -1.62 13.55
N ALA A 19 16.39 -1.90 12.35
CA ALA A 19 16.64 -3.09 11.56
C ALA A 19 17.04 -2.63 10.15
N GLU A 20 18.33 -2.37 9.95
CA GLU A 20 18.90 -2.03 8.65
C GLU A 20 18.48 -3.06 7.60
N TYR A 21 18.17 -2.58 6.39
CA TYR A 21 17.66 -3.42 5.30
C TYR A 21 16.48 -4.30 5.73
N GLN A 22 15.55 -3.73 6.50
CA GLN A 22 14.39 -4.42 7.05
C GLN A 22 14.72 -5.68 7.88
N GLY A 23 15.95 -5.79 8.41
CA GLY A 23 16.42 -6.98 9.13
C GLY A 23 16.72 -8.18 8.23
N MET A 24 16.91 -7.96 6.92
CA MET A 24 17.36 -9.01 6.01
C MET A 24 18.80 -9.46 6.35
N PRO A 25 19.13 -10.77 6.17
CA PRO A 25 20.44 -11.33 6.49
C PRO A 25 21.61 -10.56 5.87
N LYS A 26 22.68 -10.35 6.65
CA LYS A 26 23.87 -9.58 6.22
C LYS A 26 24.55 -10.14 4.97
N GLU A 27 24.51 -11.44 4.78
CA GLU A 27 25.01 -12.11 3.58
C GLU A 27 24.29 -11.68 2.29
N MET A 28 23.08 -11.13 2.39
CA MET A 28 22.34 -10.56 1.26
C MET A 28 22.75 -9.12 0.96
N TRP A 29 23.39 -8.39 1.88
CA TRP A 29 23.64 -6.96 1.71
C TRP A 29 24.50 -6.60 0.49
N PRO A 30 25.55 -7.37 0.13
CA PRO A 30 26.30 -7.13 -1.10
C PRO A 30 25.45 -7.23 -2.38
N MET A 31 24.29 -7.90 -2.32
CA MET A 31 23.33 -7.91 -3.43
C MET A 31 22.61 -6.57 -3.57
N PHE A 32 22.28 -5.89 -2.47
CA PHE A 32 21.61 -4.59 -2.51
C PHE A 32 22.56 -3.54 -3.10
N GLU A 33 23.80 -3.49 -2.62
CA GLU A 33 24.83 -2.59 -3.15
C GLU A 33 25.10 -2.79 -4.64
N ARG A 34 25.00 -4.04 -5.13
CA ARG A 34 25.22 -4.36 -6.55
C ARG A 34 24.04 -3.99 -7.45
N ASN A 35 22.81 -4.11 -6.96
CA ASN A 35 21.60 -4.02 -7.80
C ASN A 35 20.81 -2.73 -7.62
N LEU A 36 21.09 -1.94 -6.58
CA LEU A 36 20.42 -0.68 -6.29
C LEU A 36 21.34 0.51 -6.55
N THR A 37 20.76 1.65 -6.92
CA THR A 37 21.51 2.91 -6.89
C THR A 37 21.82 3.31 -5.44
N PRO A 38 22.80 4.18 -5.19
CA PRO A 38 23.10 4.67 -3.83
C PRO A 38 21.86 5.21 -3.11
N GLU A 39 20.99 5.95 -3.80
CA GLU A 39 19.77 6.53 -3.24
C GLU A 39 18.72 5.46 -2.91
N GLN A 40 18.62 4.40 -3.72
CA GLN A 40 17.71 3.29 -3.47
C GLN A 40 18.19 2.42 -2.30
N ALA A 41 19.49 2.14 -2.23
CA ALA A 41 20.10 1.41 -1.12
C ALA A 41 19.91 2.17 0.19
N ASP A 42 20.13 3.48 0.16
CA ASP A 42 19.92 4.39 1.28
C ASP A 42 18.47 4.41 1.79
N ILE A 43 17.48 4.39 0.89
CA ILE A 43 16.07 4.25 1.29
C ILE A 43 15.82 2.87 1.91
N LEU A 44 16.30 1.79 1.27
CA LEU A 44 16.09 0.42 1.73
C LEU A 44 16.73 0.16 3.09
N GLU A 45 17.89 0.77 3.38
CA GLU A 45 18.57 0.65 4.66
C GLU A 45 17.72 1.22 5.81
N ARG A 46 17.00 2.32 5.56
CA ARG A 46 16.24 3.07 6.58
C ARG A 46 14.78 2.67 6.72
N VAL A 47 14.19 2.09 5.69
CA VAL A 47 12.75 1.76 5.65
C VAL A 47 12.41 0.65 6.64
N THR A 48 11.23 0.75 7.24
CA THR A 48 10.65 -0.30 8.08
C THR A 48 9.52 -1.01 7.36
N VAL A 49 8.70 -0.28 6.59
CA VAL A 49 7.60 -0.86 5.82
C VAL A 49 7.50 -0.16 4.47
N PHE A 50 7.43 -0.95 3.40
CA PHE A 50 6.83 -0.48 2.15
C PHE A 50 5.39 -0.96 2.09
N VAL A 51 4.46 -0.07 1.77
CA VAL A 51 3.08 -0.46 1.45
C VAL A 51 2.59 0.37 0.28
N GLY A 52 2.02 -0.27 -0.72
CA GLY A 52 1.66 0.42 -1.94
C GLY A 52 0.80 -0.41 -2.87
N GLY A 53 0.57 0.15 -4.05
CA GLY A 53 -0.21 -0.51 -5.08
C GLY A 53 0.13 -0.04 -6.47
N VAL A 54 -0.02 -0.97 -7.40
CA VAL A 54 -0.06 -0.69 -8.83
C VAL A 54 -1.53 -0.71 -9.22
N TYR A 55 -2.06 0.49 -9.44
CA TYR A 55 -3.42 0.69 -9.97
C TYR A 55 -3.68 -0.24 -11.18
N PRO A 56 -4.85 -0.91 -11.27
CA PRO A 56 -6.04 -0.66 -10.46
C PRO A 56 -6.16 -1.51 -9.18
N ASN A 57 -5.59 -2.71 -9.15
CA ASN A 57 -5.98 -3.71 -8.14
C ASN A 57 -4.83 -4.66 -7.70
N LEU A 58 -3.58 -4.29 -7.94
CA LEU A 58 -2.43 -4.96 -7.34
C LEU A 58 -1.96 -4.14 -6.13
N SER A 59 -1.87 -4.78 -4.97
CA SER A 59 -1.28 -4.20 -3.76
C SER A 59 -0.08 -5.01 -3.31
N PHE A 60 0.81 -4.37 -2.58
CA PHE A 60 1.92 -5.05 -1.93
C PHE A 60 2.26 -4.43 -0.59
N VAL A 61 2.77 -5.25 0.31
CA VAL A 61 3.36 -4.83 1.58
C VAL A 61 4.66 -5.60 1.80
N SER A 62 5.73 -4.87 2.11
CA SER A 62 7.01 -5.41 2.59
C SER A 62 7.19 -4.94 4.03
N PRO A 63 6.69 -5.68 5.04
CA PRO A 63 6.82 -5.32 6.43
C PRO A 63 8.04 -5.98 7.08
N ILE A 64 8.22 -5.73 8.37
CA ILE A 64 9.07 -6.54 9.24
C ILE A 64 8.15 -7.13 10.31
N HIS A 65 7.93 -8.44 10.27
CA HIS A 65 7.07 -9.15 11.23
C HIS A 65 7.75 -10.42 11.73
N GLY A 66 7.27 -10.91 12.87
CA GLY A 66 7.59 -12.23 13.35
C GLY A 66 7.10 -12.43 14.77
N THR A 67 7.47 -13.56 15.34
CA THR A 67 7.00 -14.02 16.65
C THR A 67 8.17 -14.04 17.64
N GLU A 68 7.87 -13.88 18.93
CA GLU A 68 8.85 -14.12 20.01
C GLU A 68 10.12 -13.25 19.92
N GLY A 69 10.03 -12.05 19.34
CA GLY A 69 11.15 -11.11 19.24
C GLY A 69 12.06 -11.32 18.03
N HIS A 70 11.79 -12.33 17.20
CA HIS A 70 12.47 -12.55 15.93
C HIS A 70 11.67 -11.89 14.81
N LEU A 71 12.32 -10.98 14.09
CA LEU A 71 11.69 -10.11 13.09
C LEU A 71 12.27 -10.41 11.71
N HIS A 72 11.40 -10.66 10.74
CA HIS A 72 11.76 -11.06 9.39
C HIS A 72 11.00 -10.24 8.36
N ASN A 73 11.68 -9.97 7.26
CA ASN A 73 11.10 -9.35 6.09
C ASN A 73 10.57 -10.42 5.13
N TYR A 74 9.46 -10.10 4.50
CA TYR A 74 8.94 -10.78 3.33
C TYR A 74 8.16 -9.77 2.49
N LEU A 75 7.80 -10.14 1.27
CA LEU A 75 6.94 -9.35 0.41
C LEU A 75 5.63 -10.08 0.20
N ASN A 76 4.53 -9.47 0.64
CA ASN A 76 3.20 -9.99 0.36
C ASN A 76 2.59 -9.20 -0.80
N PHE A 77 2.30 -9.88 -1.91
CA PHE A 77 1.51 -9.36 -3.03
C PHE A 77 0.05 -9.78 -2.91
N ARG A 78 -0.84 -8.88 -3.29
CA ARG A 78 -2.28 -9.10 -3.33
C ARG A 78 -2.85 -8.63 -4.66
N VAL A 79 -3.68 -9.46 -5.30
CA VAL A 79 -4.57 -9.00 -6.39
C VAL A 79 -6.00 -9.05 -5.89
N TRP A 80 -6.68 -7.92 -6.00
CA TRP A 80 -8.10 -7.76 -5.66
C TRP A 80 -8.95 -8.02 -6.90
N ARG A 81 -9.34 -9.28 -7.15
CA ARG A 81 -10.11 -9.65 -8.34
C ARG A 81 -11.58 -9.27 -8.16
N PRO A 82 -12.12 -8.31 -8.92
CA PRO A 82 -13.52 -7.95 -8.80
C PRO A 82 -14.40 -9.09 -9.31
N LEU A 83 -15.31 -9.57 -8.47
CA LEU A 83 -16.36 -10.54 -8.85
C LEU A 83 -17.73 -9.86 -9.04
N GLY A 84 -17.91 -8.69 -8.42
CA GLY A 84 -19.11 -7.87 -8.47
C GLY A 84 -18.89 -6.56 -7.70
N PRO A 85 -19.93 -5.71 -7.62
CA PRO A 85 -19.84 -4.43 -6.91
C PRO A 85 -19.64 -4.57 -5.39
N ASP A 86 -20.01 -5.70 -4.81
CA ASP A 86 -19.98 -6.01 -3.38
C ASP A 86 -19.10 -7.23 -3.03
N LYS A 87 -18.36 -7.77 -4.02
CA LYS A 87 -17.60 -9.00 -3.86
C LYS A 87 -16.27 -8.99 -4.61
N VAL A 88 -15.23 -9.40 -3.90
CA VAL A 88 -13.87 -9.54 -4.42
C VAL A 88 -13.32 -10.93 -4.06
N GLU A 89 -12.47 -11.48 -4.92
CA GLU A 89 -11.60 -12.61 -4.59
C GLU A 89 -10.17 -12.07 -4.41
N VAL A 90 -9.54 -12.38 -3.27
CA VAL A 90 -8.19 -11.90 -2.97
C VAL A 90 -7.19 -13.01 -3.26
N TRP A 91 -6.27 -12.76 -4.19
CA TRP A 91 -5.12 -13.64 -4.43
C TRP A 91 -3.93 -13.14 -3.63
N CYS A 92 -3.52 -13.90 -2.62
CA CYS A 92 -2.41 -13.56 -1.75
C CYS A 92 -1.19 -14.41 -2.07
N TRP A 93 -0.05 -13.76 -2.35
CA TRP A 93 1.24 -14.43 -2.51
C TRP A 93 2.22 -14.00 -1.44
N PHE A 94 2.94 -14.99 -0.91
CA PHE A 94 4.17 -14.78 -0.15
C PHE A 94 5.34 -14.85 -1.11
N MET A 95 6.16 -13.80 -1.12
CA MET A 95 7.38 -13.71 -1.90
C MET A 95 8.56 -13.52 -0.96
N ILE A 96 9.64 -14.23 -1.25
CA ILE A 96 10.90 -14.16 -0.52
C ILE A 96 12.04 -14.23 -1.52
N ASP A 97 13.17 -13.60 -1.21
CA ASP A 97 14.33 -13.65 -2.08
C ASP A 97 14.88 -15.10 -2.16
N LYS A 98 15.27 -15.52 -3.37
CA LYS A 98 15.86 -16.84 -3.59
C LYS A 98 17.19 -17.01 -2.88
N ALA A 99 17.95 -15.92 -2.73
CA ALA A 99 19.26 -15.90 -2.08
C ALA A 99 19.18 -15.93 -0.56
N ALA A 100 17.99 -15.79 0.05
CA ALA A 100 17.85 -15.86 1.50
C ALA A 100 18.21 -17.27 2.04
N PRO A 101 18.79 -17.38 3.25
CA PRO A 101 18.97 -18.66 3.94
C PRO A 101 17.65 -19.42 4.06
N GLU A 102 17.70 -20.75 3.98
CA GLU A 102 16.50 -21.59 4.10
C GLU A 102 15.79 -21.44 5.45
N GLU A 103 16.55 -21.27 6.55
CA GLU A 103 15.99 -20.99 7.87
C GLU A 103 15.22 -19.66 7.88
N TYR A 104 15.82 -18.59 7.32
CA TYR A 104 15.17 -17.29 7.20
C TYR A 104 13.88 -17.36 6.36
N LYS A 105 13.89 -18.11 5.25
CA LYS A 105 12.69 -18.31 4.42
C LYS A 105 11.57 -18.98 5.23
N ALA A 106 11.90 -20.01 5.98
CA ALA A 106 10.92 -20.73 6.81
C ALA A 106 10.34 -19.83 7.90
N ASP A 107 11.18 -19.03 8.57
CA ASP A 107 10.71 -18.15 9.64
C ASP A 107 9.94 -16.94 9.10
N ALA A 108 10.39 -16.34 8.00
CA ALA A 108 9.65 -15.28 7.31
C ALA A 108 8.26 -15.77 6.85
N TYR A 109 8.16 -17.02 6.39
CA TYR A 109 6.88 -17.63 6.04
C TYR A 109 5.95 -17.79 7.26
N ARG A 110 6.47 -18.21 8.41
CA ARG A 110 5.70 -18.25 9.67
C ARG A 110 5.23 -16.86 10.08
N GLY A 111 6.10 -15.85 9.98
CA GLY A 111 5.77 -14.46 10.23
C GLY A 111 4.66 -13.94 9.30
N TYR A 112 4.72 -14.30 8.02
CA TYR A 112 3.66 -14.00 7.05
C TYR A 112 2.33 -14.63 7.48
N LEU A 113 2.27 -15.94 7.73
CA LEU A 113 1.04 -16.63 8.11
C LEU A 113 0.40 -16.07 9.39
N GLY A 114 1.21 -15.57 10.33
CA GLY A 114 0.72 -14.96 11.56
C GLY A 114 0.12 -13.56 11.39
N SER A 115 0.44 -12.86 10.29
CA SER A 115 0.09 -11.44 10.12
C SER A 115 -0.78 -11.17 8.91
N PHE A 116 -0.45 -11.68 7.72
CA PHE A 116 -1.20 -11.47 6.48
C PHE A 116 -1.63 -12.78 5.81
N GLY A 117 -2.42 -12.67 4.74
CA GLY A 117 -3.02 -13.82 4.07
C GLY A 117 -4.28 -14.32 4.80
N PRO A 118 -4.90 -15.41 4.31
CA PRO A 118 -6.25 -15.80 4.75
C PRO A 118 -6.42 -16.07 6.26
N THR A 119 -5.34 -16.40 6.96
CA THR A 119 -5.32 -16.67 8.41
C THR A 119 -4.55 -15.64 9.21
N GLY A 120 -4.01 -14.60 8.56
CA GLY A 120 -3.21 -13.57 9.20
C GLY A 120 -4.06 -12.73 10.13
N THR A 121 -3.52 -12.36 11.29
CA THR A 121 -4.28 -11.58 12.29
C THR A 121 -4.61 -10.17 11.78
N LEU A 122 -3.68 -9.51 11.08
CA LEU A 122 -3.91 -8.17 10.51
C LEU A 122 -4.88 -8.23 9.32
N GLU A 123 -4.76 -9.23 8.44
CA GLU A 123 -5.65 -9.36 7.28
C GLU A 123 -7.10 -9.66 7.69
N GLN A 124 -7.30 -10.38 8.81
CA GLN A 124 -8.65 -10.64 9.34
C GLN A 124 -9.34 -9.35 9.81
N ASP A 125 -8.64 -8.50 10.56
CA ASP A 125 -9.15 -7.20 11.03
C ASP A 125 -9.48 -6.28 9.85
N ASP A 126 -8.60 -6.23 8.86
CA ASP A 126 -8.79 -5.48 7.62
C ASP A 126 -10.03 -5.98 6.83
N THR A 127 -10.17 -7.30 6.67
CA THR A 127 -11.25 -7.92 5.89
C THR A 127 -12.62 -7.67 6.51
N GLU A 128 -12.76 -7.78 7.83
CA GLU A 128 -14.02 -7.45 8.52
C GLU A 128 -14.37 -5.97 8.32
N THR A 129 -13.38 -5.07 8.44
CA THR A 129 -13.58 -3.63 8.24
C THR A 129 -14.10 -3.34 6.83
N TRP A 130 -13.50 -3.93 5.79
CA TRP A 130 -13.94 -3.73 4.41
C TRP A 130 -15.32 -4.33 4.15
N ALA A 131 -15.61 -5.52 4.69
CA ALA A 131 -16.92 -6.16 4.56
C ALA A 131 -18.03 -5.27 5.13
N ARG A 132 -17.78 -4.63 6.29
CA ARG A 132 -18.73 -3.68 6.90
C ARG A 132 -18.91 -2.40 6.09
N ILE A 133 -17.83 -1.86 5.52
CA ILE A 133 -17.92 -0.69 4.63
C ILE A 133 -18.82 -1.01 3.43
N VAL A 134 -18.63 -2.17 2.81
CA VAL A 134 -19.45 -2.61 1.66
C VAL A 134 -20.91 -2.79 2.07
N GLU A 135 -21.17 -3.48 3.19
CA GLU A 135 -22.53 -3.69 3.72
C GLU A 135 -23.27 -2.36 3.91
N VAL A 136 -22.65 -1.39 4.59
CA VAL A 136 -23.26 -0.08 4.87
C VAL A 136 -23.38 0.79 3.61
N SER A 137 -22.49 0.64 2.63
CA SER A 137 -22.56 1.39 1.36
C SER A 137 -23.82 1.07 0.53
N GLY A 138 -24.51 -0.04 0.83
CA GLY A 138 -25.80 -0.40 0.24
C GLY A 138 -27.00 0.39 0.78
N ALA A 139 -26.87 1.02 1.94
CA ALA A 139 -28.00 1.67 2.62
C ALA A 139 -28.48 2.94 1.90
N THR A 140 -29.80 3.15 1.88
CA THR A 140 -30.42 4.32 1.22
C THR A 140 -29.85 5.64 1.74
N MET A 141 -29.68 5.80 3.06
CA MET A 141 -29.09 7.01 3.66
C MET A 141 -27.65 7.27 3.20
N MET A 142 -26.90 6.24 2.84
CA MET A 142 -25.53 6.37 2.32
C MET A 142 -25.50 6.74 0.84
N ARG A 143 -26.51 6.33 0.06
CA ARG A 143 -26.57 6.57 -1.40
C ARG A 143 -27.31 7.84 -1.78
N ASP A 144 -28.31 8.22 -0.99
CA ASP A 144 -29.13 9.40 -1.25
C ASP A 144 -28.51 10.64 -0.61
N LYS A 145 -28.00 11.54 -1.45
CA LYS A 145 -27.38 12.80 -1.04
C LYS A 145 -28.39 13.84 -0.53
N GLU A 146 -29.68 13.67 -0.83
CA GLU A 146 -30.74 14.56 -0.36
C GLU A 146 -31.16 14.24 1.08
N LEU A 147 -30.91 13.01 1.55
CA LEU A 147 -31.29 12.56 2.89
C LEU A 147 -30.25 12.88 3.97
N ASN A 148 -28.97 13.04 3.62
CA ASN A 148 -27.89 13.36 4.58
C ASN A 148 -26.65 13.96 3.88
N TYR A 149 -26.14 15.07 4.41
CA TYR A 149 -24.94 15.75 3.87
C TYR A 149 -23.61 15.10 4.27
N ASN A 150 -23.60 14.24 5.32
CA ASN A 150 -22.40 13.62 5.86
C ASN A 150 -22.16 12.18 5.34
N ASN A 151 -22.74 11.81 4.19
CA ASN A 151 -22.57 10.47 3.60
C ASN A 151 -21.38 10.36 2.62
N LEU A 152 -20.36 11.21 2.76
CA LEU A 152 -19.18 11.24 1.91
C LEU A 152 -17.96 10.59 2.59
N SER A 153 -17.19 9.81 1.82
CA SER A 153 -15.86 9.36 2.24
C SER A 153 -14.91 10.55 2.32
N ASN A 154 -14.38 10.81 3.52
CA ASN A 154 -13.52 11.95 3.78
C ASN A 154 -12.04 11.61 3.49
N TYR A 155 -11.51 12.10 2.36
CA TYR A 155 -10.10 11.98 1.98
C TYR A 155 -9.33 13.31 2.11
N LEU A 156 -9.62 14.10 3.15
CA LEU A 156 -9.04 15.43 3.36
C LEU A 156 -7.79 15.44 4.25
N MET A 157 -7.27 14.28 4.71
CA MET A 157 -6.09 14.26 5.55
C MET A 157 -4.90 14.88 4.81
N GLY A 158 -4.31 15.91 5.45
CA GLY A 158 -3.21 16.70 4.91
C GLY A 158 -3.55 17.61 3.73
N PHE A 159 -4.81 17.67 3.28
CA PHE A 159 -5.22 18.54 2.17
C PHE A 159 -4.95 20.01 2.53
N SER A 160 -4.30 20.75 1.63
CA SER A 160 -3.86 22.14 1.82
C SER A 160 -2.84 22.42 2.94
N HIS A 161 -2.45 21.41 3.73
CA HIS A 161 -1.54 21.58 4.88
C HIS A 161 -0.21 20.83 4.72
N VAL A 162 -0.23 19.62 4.15
CA VAL A 162 0.98 18.86 3.87
C VAL A 162 1.48 19.22 2.48
N LYS A 163 2.63 19.88 2.43
CA LYS A 163 3.30 20.26 1.18
C LYS A 163 4.08 19.08 0.61
N GLN A 164 4.30 19.11 -0.70
CA GLN A 164 5.18 18.15 -1.35
C GLN A 164 6.61 18.30 -0.82
N ASP A 165 7.31 17.18 -0.72
CA ASP A 165 8.73 17.14 -0.38
C ASP A 165 9.57 17.13 -1.66
N GLU A 166 10.04 18.31 -2.06
CA GLU A 166 10.91 18.48 -3.23
C GLU A 166 12.34 17.98 -2.99
N SER A 167 12.71 17.71 -1.72
CA SER A 167 14.04 17.20 -1.35
C SER A 167 14.13 15.68 -1.40
N PHE A 168 13.00 14.99 -1.56
CA PHE A 168 12.97 13.54 -1.66
C PHE A 168 13.72 13.07 -2.92
N PRO A 169 14.73 12.18 -2.80
CA PRO A 169 15.60 11.84 -3.92
C PRO A 169 14.94 10.91 -4.96
N GLY A 170 13.81 10.27 -4.60
CA GLY A 170 13.09 9.36 -5.47
C GLY A 170 12.18 10.06 -6.48
N PRO A 171 11.73 9.33 -7.52
CA PRO A 171 10.86 9.89 -8.55
C PRO A 171 9.43 10.12 -8.05
N GLY A 172 8.68 10.91 -8.81
CA GLY A 172 7.25 11.12 -8.59
C GLY A 172 6.96 12.31 -7.67
N THR A 173 5.82 12.26 -7.01
CA THR A 173 5.38 13.32 -6.08
C THR A 173 5.48 12.78 -4.67
N ALA A 174 6.43 13.30 -3.89
CA ALA A 174 6.64 12.87 -2.51
C ALA A 174 5.97 13.82 -1.52
N TYR A 175 5.61 13.28 -0.36
CA TYR A 175 5.12 14.03 0.79
C TYR A 175 5.92 13.59 2.02
N PRO A 176 6.23 14.49 2.96
CA PRO A 176 7.13 14.21 4.09
C PRO A 176 6.48 13.36 5.19
N THR A 177 5.29 12.79 4.95
CA THR A 177 4.55 11.97 5.90
C THR A 177 3.67 10.97 5.17
N THR A 178 3.55 9.76 5.74
CA THR A 178 2.59 8.74 5.31
C THR A 178 1.20 8.95 5.92
N TYR A 179 1.04 9.92 6.81
CA TYR A 179 -0.25 10.34 7.38
C TYR A 179 -0.89 11.44 6.50
N CYS A 180 -1.25 11.08 5.27
CA CYS A 180 -2.02 11.94 4.38
C CYS A 180 -2.81 11.13 3.34
N ASP A 181 -3.88 11.70 2.81
CA ASP A 181 -4.73 11.01 1.82
C ASP A 181 -4.33 11.32 0.37
N ALA A 182 -3.10 11.80 0.13
CA ALA A 182 -2.68 12.22 -1.22
C ALA A 182 -2.77 11.08 -2.24
N LEU A 183 -2.36 9.86 -1.85
CA LEU A 183 -2.44 8.69 -2.72
C LEU A 183 -3.90 8.25 -2.95
N ALA A 184 -4.72 8.22 -1.89
CA ALA A 184 -6.13 7.86 -2.00
C ALA A 184 -6.90 8.83 -2.89
N ARG A 185 -6.69 10.15 -2.73
CA ARG A 185 -7.27 11.17 -3.62
C ARG A 185 -6.87 10.95 -5.07
N ARG A 186 -5.57 10.77 -5.33
CA ARG A 186 -5.10 10.57 -6.71
C ARG A 186 -5.68 9.30 -7.36
N MET A 187 -5.87 8.24 -6.58
CA MET A 187 -6.52 7.02 -7.04
C MET A 187 -7.98 7.26 -7.46
N HIS A 188 -8.75 7.96 -6.65
CA HIS A 188 -10.15 8.28 -6.96
C HIS A 188 -10.28 9.27 -8.12
N GLU A 189 -9.42 10.29 -8.17
CA GLU A 189 -9.34 11.23 -9.31
C GLU A 189 -9.06 10.48 -10.61
N HIS A 190 -8.05 9.60 -10.63
CA HIS A 190 -7.73 8.84 -11.84
C HIS A 190 -8.84 7.87 -12.24
N TRP A 191 -9.47 7.21 -11.27
CA TRP A 191 -10.62 6.35 -11.53
C TRP A 191 -11.78 7.14 -12.15
N LEU A 192 -12.07 8.34 -11.63
CA LEU A 192 -13.08 9.24 -12.19
C LEU A 192 -12.72 9.71 -13.60
N ASP A 193 -11.45 10.08 -13.84
CA ASP A 193 -10.93 10.43 -15.17
C ASP A 193 -11.23 9.30 -16.18
N LEU A 194 -10.96 8.05 -15.80
CA LEU A 194 -11.19 6.88 -16.66
C LEU A 194 -12.68 6.60 -16.89
N LEU A 195 -13.53 6.74 -15.86
CA LEU A 195 -14.98 6.55 -16.00
C LEU A 195 -15.64 7.61 -16.89
N THR A 196 -15.09 8.82 -16.90
CA THR A 196 -15.69 9.97 -17.61
C THR A 196 -15.04 10.26 -18.96
N ALA A 197 -13.95 9.57 -19.30
CA ALA A 197 -13.19 9.78 -20.54
C ALA A 197 -14.05 9.68 -21.82
N GLU A 198 -15.13 8.88 -21.83
CA GLU A 198 -16.06 8.79 -22.97
C GLU A 198 -17.21 9.81 -22.93
N ALA A 199 -17.56 10.31 -21.75
CA ALA A 199 -18.65 11.28 -21.59
C ALA A 199 -18.29 12.67 -22.14
N SER A 200 -17.00 13.01 -22.15
CA SER A 200 -16.45 14.25 -22.71
C SER A 200 -16.37 14.27 -24.25
N VAL A 201 -16.66 13.16 -24.93
CA VAL A 201 -16.65 13.07 -26.41
C VAL A 201 -18.02 13.45 -27.02
N LYS A 202 -19.07 13.63 -26.20
CA LYS A 202 -20.45 13.91 -26.66
C LYS A 202 -20.93 15.36 -26.48
N GLU A 203 -20.04 16.34 -26.41
CA GLU A 203 -20.40 17.72 -26.73
C GLU A 203 -20.32 17.93 -28.26
N GLU A 204 -21.23 17.28 -29.01
CA GLU A 204 -21.55 17.77 -30.34
C GLU A 204 -22.37 19.05 -30.18
N THR A 205 -21.73 20.18 -30.48
CA THR A 205 -22.34 21.50 -30.64
C THR A 205 -23.55 21.38 -31.56
N LYS A 206 -24.75 21.61 -31.01
CA LYS A 206 -25.94 21.95 -31.79
C LYS A 206 -25.97 23.45 -32.07
#